data_AF-A0A259LJL4-F1
#
_entry.id   AF-A0A259LJL4-F1
#
_cell.length_a   1.000
_cell.length_b   1.000
_cell.length_c   1.000
_cell.angle_alpha   90.00
_cell.angle_beta   90.00
_cell.angle_gamma   90.00
#
_symmetry.space_group_name_H-M   'P 1'
#
loop_
_entity.id
_entity.type
_entity.pdbx_description
1 polymer ?
#
loop_
_entity_poly.entity_id
_entity_poly.type
_entity_poly.pdbx_seq_one_letter_code
_entity_poly.pdbx_strand_id
1 'polypeptide(L)' 'MRRSWHCALSDGLRLLIDTIRVDADALETSADLQEMVMVARESGILVVADNASWRDGDFLEDTGVAGAIAPRTDA' A
#
# COMPACT_ATOMS: atom_id res chain seq x y z
N MET A 1 -11.55 16.68 12.35
CA MET A 1 -11.04 15.31 12.18
C MET A 1 -12.23 14.39 11.98
N ARG A 2 -12.45 13.89 10.76
CA ARG A 2 -13.54 12.98 10.43
C ARG A 2 -13.07 11.57 10.81
N ARG A 3 -13.67 10.94 11.82
CA ARG A 3 -13.37 9.53 12.16
C ARG A 3 -14.13 8.67 11.16
N SER A 4 -13.43 8.11 10.16
CA SER A 4 -13.95 7.03 9.33
C SER A 4 -14.10 5.78 10.21
N TRP A 5 -15.27 5.17 10.15
CA TRP A 5 -15.53 3.88 10.79
C TRP A 5 -15.03 2.80 9.83
N HIS A 6 -13.86 2.23 10.11
CA HIS A 6 -13.34 1.09 9.36
C HIS A 6 -13.81 -0.21 10.01
N CYS A 7 -14.50 -1.04 9.23
CA CYS A 7 -14.78 -2.42 9.58
C CYS A 7 -13.71 -3.28 8.92
N ALA A 8 -13.00 -4.09 9.70
CA ALA A 8 -12.04 -5.03 9.13
C ALA A 8 -12.75 -5.97 8.13
N LEU A 9 -12.07 -6.27 7.03
CA LEU A 9 -12.53 -7.26 6.06
C LEU A 9 -12.80 -8.60 6.78
N SER A 10 -13.90 -9.26 6.42
CA SER A 10 -14.24 -10.56 7.02
C SER A 10 -13.15 -11.60 6.69
N ASP A 11 -12.86 -12.48 7.64
CA ASP A 11 -11.76 -13.44 7.51
C ASP A 11 -11.87 -14.33 6.26
N GLY A 12 -13.10 -14.64 5.83
CA GLY A 12 -13.33 -15.42 4.61
C GLY A 12 -12.90 -14.71 3.31
N LEU A 13 -12.91 -13.38 3.29
CA LEU A 13 -12.55 -12.59 2.11
C LEU A 13 -11.06 -12.23 2.10
N ARG A 14 -10.42 -12.16 3.28
CA ARG A 14 -8.95 -12.13 3.43
C ARG A 14 -8.26 -13.35 2.81
N LEU A 15 -8.92 -14.51 2.81
CA LEU A 15 -8.42 -15.72 2.13
C LEU A 15 -8.37 -15.60 0.60
N LEU A 16 -9.10 -14.66 0.00
CA LEU A 16 -9.22 -14.51 -1.46
C LEU A 16 -8.31 -13.42 -2.03
N ILE A 17 -8.07 -12.36 -1.27
CA ILE A 17 -7.17 -11.26 -1.66
C ILE A 17 -6.14 -11.08 -0.56
N ASP A 18 -4.99 -11.70 -0.76
CA ASP A 18 -3.87 -11.65 0.19
C ASP A 18 -2.91 -10.48 -0.11
N THR A 19 -2.74 -10.13 -1.39
CA THR A 19 -1.77 -9.10 -1.80
C THR A 19 -2.30 -8.20 -2.92
N ILE A 20 -2.02 -6.90 -2.81
CA ILE A 20 -2.22 -5.89 -3.87
C ILE A 20 -0.86 -5.30 -4.25
N ARG A 21 -0.66 -5.12 -5.55
CA ARG A 21 0.50 -4.42 -6.11
C ARG A 21 0.10 -2.99 -6.47
N VAL A 22 0.95 -2.03 -6.13
CA VAL A 22 0.74 -0.61 -6.44
C VAL A 22 1.95 -0.04 -7.14
N ASP A 23 1.73 0.87 -8.08
CA ASP A 23 2.82 1.60 -8.72
C ASP A 23 3.31 2.72 -7.77
N ALA A 24 4.62 2.75 -7.47
CA ALA A 24 5.20 3.71 -6.53
C ALA A 24 5.09 5.16 -7.03
N ASP A 25 5.31 5.38 -8.33
CA ASP A 25 5.27 6.72 -8.94
C ASP A 25 3.82 7.29 -8.90
N ALA A 26 2.82 6.43 -9.14
CA ALA A 26 1.41 6.80 -8.97
C ALA A 26 1.04 7.06 -7.50
N LEU A 27 1.61 6.31 -6.57
CA LEU A 27 1.35 6.45 -5.14
C LEU A 27 1.86 7.78 -4.59
N GLU A 28 3.00 8.28 -5.06
CA GLU A 28 3.55 9.58 -4.67
C GLU A 28 2.63 10.74 -5.06
N THR A 29 1.95 10.62 -6.20
CA THR A 29 1.19 11.73 -6.80
C THR A 29 -0.32 11.72 -6.50
N SER A 30 -0.85 10.62 -5.97
CA SER A 30 -2.29 10.44 -5.77
C SER A 30 -2.67 10.23 -4.29
N ALA A 31 -3.23 11.28 -3.68
CA ALA A 31 -3.74 11.21 -2.30
C ALA A 31 -4.86 10.17 -2.14
N ASP A 32 -5.73 10.02 -3.14
CA ASP A 32 -6.80 9.01 -3.13
C ASP A 32 -6.21 7.59 -3.15
N LEU A 33 -5.13 7.37 -3.90
CA LEU A 33 -4.44 6.07 -3.91
C LEU A 33 -3.75 5.79 -2.57
N GLN A 34 -3.15 6.79 -1.93
CA GLN A 34 -2.58 6.66 -0.59
C GLN A 34 -3.66 6.28 0.45
N GLU A 35 -4.84 6.90 0.39
CA GLU A 35 -5.97 6.52 1.25
C GLU A 35 -6.38 5.06 1.00
N MET A 36 -6.50 4.64 -0.26
CA MET A 36 -6.84 3.25 -0.59
C MET A 36 -5.79 2.23 -0.10
N VAL A 37 -4.49 2.56 -0.21
CA VAL A 37 -3.41 1.69 0.31
C VAL A 37 -3.51 1.54 1.82
N MET A 38 -3.76 2.64 2.53
CA MET A 38 -3.94 2.61 3.99
C MET A 38 -5.14 1.76 4.39
N VAL A 39 -6.27 1.90 3.69
CA VAL A 39 -7.46 1.06 3.90
C VAL A 39 -7.15 -0.42 3.65
N ALA A 40 -6.41 -0.74 2.59
CA ALA A 40 -6.01 -2.12 2.27
C ALA A 40 -5.13 -2.72 3.39
N ARG A 41 -4.14 -1.97 3.86
CA ARG A 41 -3.28 -2.34 4.99
C ARG A 41 -4.10 -2.59 6.26
N GLU A 42 -4.98 -1.66 6.64
CA GLU A 42 -5.85 -1.80 7.82
C GLU A 42 -6.80 -3.00 7.71
N SER A 43 -7.16 -3.34 6.47
CA SER A 43 -7.96 -4.52 6.16
C SER A 43 -7.17 -5.83 6.24
N GLY A 44 -5.86 -5.79 6.45
CA GLY A 44 -4.97 -6.94 6.53
C GLY A 44 -4.53 -7.49 5.17
N ILE A 45 -4.65 -6.69 4.11
CA ILE A 45 -4.14 -7.03 2.78
C ILE A 45 -2.68 -6.57 2.70
N LEU A 46 -1.79 -7.45 2.23
CA LEU A 46 -0.40 -7.09 1.98
C LEU A 46 -0.33 -6.13 0.79
N VAL A 47 0.26 -4.95 0.96
CA VAL A 47 0.50 -4.03 -0.16
C VAL A 47 1.99 -4.03 -0.49
N VAL A 48 2.33 -4.24 -1.76
CA VAL A 48 3.71 -4.18 -2.27
C VAL A 48 3.82 -3.21 -3.43
N ALA A 49 4.93 -2.47 -3.49
CA ALA A 49 5.19 -1.48 -4.53
C ALA A 49 5.96 -2.06 -5.72
N ASP A 50 5.48 -1.74 -6.92
CA ASP A 50 6.20 -1.85 -8.18
C ASP A 50 6.89 -0.51 -8.50
N ASN A 51 7.97 -0.56 -9.26
CA ASN A 51 8.74 0.61 -9.71
C ASN A 51 9.32 1.50 -8.58
N ALA A 52 9.28 1.05 -7.33
CA ALA A 52 9.92 1.73 -6.20
C ALA A 52 11.43 1.88 -6.43
N SER A 53 11.99 3.03 -6.06
CA SER A 53 13.44 3.22 -5.94
C SER A 53 13.92 2.71 -4.57
N TRP A 54 15.19 2.34 -4.45
CA TRP A 54 15.73 1.80 -3.20
C TRP A 54 15.64 2.78 -2.03
N ARG A 55 15.69 4.08 -2.31
CA ARG A 55 15.61 5.15 -1.29
C ARG A 55 14.20 5.53 -0.87
N ASP A 56 13.17 5.02 -1.55
CA ASP A 56 11.78 5.39 -1.26
C ASP A 56 11.21 4.63 -0.05
N GLY A 57 12.03 3.82 0.63
CA GLY A 57 11.61 2.92 1.70
C GLY A 57 10.81 3.60 2.82
N ASP A 58 11.29 4.73 3.33
CA ASP A 58 10.63 5.46 4.43
C ASP A 58 9.24 5.96 3.99
N PHE A 59 9.15 6.56 2.79
CA PHE A 59 7.88 7.04 2.24
C PHE A 59 6.88 5.90 2.02
N LEU A 60 7.35 4.78 1.47
CA LEU A 60 6.51 3.63 1.17
C LEU A 60 5.98 2.98 2.47
N GLU A 61 6.83 2.84 3.49
CA GLU A 61 6.43 2.33 4.80
C GLU A 61 5.37 3.23 5.45
N ASP A 62 5.59 4.55 5.45
CA ASP A 62 4.66 5.54 5.99
C ASP A 62 3.30 5.53 5.28
N THR A 63 3.27 5.19 3.99
CA THR A 63 2.06 5.12 3.18
C THR A 63 1.34 3.76 3.31
N GLY A 64 1.92 2.80 4.05
CA GLY A 64 1.33 1.51 4.33
C GLY A 64 1.73 0.38 3.37
N VAL A 65 2.75 0.61 2.55
CA VAL A 65 3.38 -0.42 1.72
C VAL A 65 4.35 -1.25 2.57
N ALA A 66 4.28 -2.57 2.47
CA ALA A 66 5.09 -3.48 3.28
C ALA A 66 6.43 -3.89 2.62
N GLY A 67 6.58 -3.64 1.32
CA GLY A 67 7.81 -3.95 0.59
C GLY A 67 7.68 -3.62 -0.90
N ALA A 68 8.76 -3.85 -1.66
CA ALA A 68 8.79 -3.62 -3.09
C ALA A 68 9.15 -4.88 -3.88
N ILE A 69 8.63 -4.99 -5.10
CA ILE A 69 8.98 -6.04 -6.06
C ILE A 69 9.92 -5.44 -7.10
N ALA A 70 11.08 -6.07 -7.27
CA ALA A 70 12.10 -5.68 -8.26
C ALA A 70 12.40 -4.15 -8.25
N PRO A 71 12.81 -3.58 -7.10
CA PRO A 71 13.05 -2.15 -7.00
C PRO A 71 14.11 -1.67 -7.99
N ARG A 72 13.90 -0.45 -8.51
CA ARG A 72 14.79 0.20 -9.46
C ARG A 72 16.03 0.71 -8.74
N THR A 73 17.15 0.72 -9.44
CA THR A 73 18.34 1.46 -8.99
C THR A 73 18.00 2.94 -8.98
N ASP A 74 18.38 3.65 -7.91
CA ASP A 74 18.22 5.09 -7.83
C ASP A 74 19.05 5.78 -8.95
N ALA A 75 18.50 6.81 -9.60
CA ALA A 75 19.21 7.62 -10.59
C ALA A 75 20.11 8.69 -9.95
#